data_AF-A0A031J3H2-F1
#
_entry.id   AF-A0A031J3H2-F1
#
_cell.length_a   1.000
_cell.length_b   1.000
_cell.length_c   1.000
_cell.angle_alpha   90.00
_cell.angle_beta   90.00
_cell.angle_gamma   90.00
#
_symmetry.space_group_name_H-M   'P 1'
#
loop_
_entity.id
_entity.type
_entity.pdbx_description
1 polymer ?
#
loop_
_entity_poly.entity_id
_entity_poly.type
_entity_poly.pdbx_seq_one_letter_code
_entity_poly.pdbx_strand_id
1 'polypeptide(L)'
;MKPLNTHAPKHADTAITRLKLKDQLAADPYKVLALLESILLCFVATAILLFAAHIMGITDTFKSNVLYGGTLGACIGRTYSMYRDAALAEWRVASRISPAVLQKAMLALKYSETSDGVYYPKKRMFTPFHRCVSERITLTILDGDTRFTGPHHKLKALSAMQLADEPETPVSDSTPPRVQG
;
A
#
# COMPACT_ATOMS: atom_id res chain seq x y z
N MET A 1 -24.02 46.87 -1.99
CA MET A 1 -23.03 46.43 -3.00
C MET A 1 -22.31 45.21 -2.44
N LYS A 2 -22.42 44.05 -3.12
CA LYS A 2 -21.63 42.84 -2.84
C LYS A 2 -20.28 42.97 -3.54
N PRO A 3 -19.15 42.62 -2.93
CA PRO A 3 -17.96 42.23 -3.67
C PRO A 3 -18.02 40.73 -4.00
N LEU A 4 -17.79 40.46 -5.28
CA LEU A 4 -17.77 39.18 -5.94
C LEU A 4 -16.39 38.50 -5.75
N ASN A 5 -16.45 37.20 -5.47
CA ASN A 5 -15.42 36.16 -5.48
C ASN A 5 -14.04 36.49 -6.07
N THR A 6 -13.00 36.03 -5.39
CA THR A 6 -11.85 35.41 -6.07
C THR A 6 -11.62 34.04 -5.47
N HIS A 7 -11.98 33.03 -6.26
CA HIS A 7 -11.65 31.64 -6.03
C HIS A 7 -10.13 31.49 -5.92
N ALA A 8 -9.66 31.02 -4.77
CA ALA A 8 -8.48 30.18 -4.73
C ALA A 8 -8.97 28.78 -4.35
N PRO A 9 -9.08 27.82 -5.28
CA PRO A 9 -9.19 26.44 -4.88
C PRO A 9 -7.86 26.09 -4.23
N LYS A 10 -7.86 26.03 -2.89
CA LYS A 10 -6.78 25.42 -2.12
C LYS A 10 -6.53 24.05 -2.73
N HIS A 11 -5.31 23.80 -3.20
CA HIS A 11 -4.76 22.47 -3.49
C HIS A 11 -4.74 21.59 -2.22
N ALA A 12 -5.91 21.26 -1.68
CA ALA A 12 -6.08 20.40 -0.52
C ALA A 12 -6.26 18.92 -0.92
N ASP A 13 -6.46 18.63 -2.21
CA ASP A 13 -6.90 17.32 -2.71
C ASP A 13 -5.78 16.33 -3.09
N THR A 14 -4.55 16.54 -2.61
CA THR A 14 -3.40 15.66 -2.94
C THR A 14 -2.58 15.19 -1.74
N ALA A 15 -3.02 15.45 -0.51
CA ALA A 15 -2.26 15.06 0.69
C ALA A 15 -2.56 13.60 1.09
N ILE A 16 -1.61 12.71 0.86
CA ILE A 16 -1.64 11.34 1.41
C ILE A 16 -1.48 11.45 2.93
N THR A 17 -2.54 11.15 3.67
CA THR A 17 -2.56 11.31 5.12
C THR A 17 -2.23 9.98 5.78
N ARG A 18 -1.19 9.93 6.62
CA ARG A 18 -0.83 8.71 7.38
C ARG A 18 -1.71 8.61 8.62
N LEU A 19 -2.29 7.44 8.87
CA LEU A 19 -2.96 7.18 10.15
C LEU A 19 -1.92 7.06 11.28
N LYS A 20 -2.32 7.47 12.49
CA LYS A 20 -1.49 7.34 13.69
C LYS A 20 -1.31 5.86 14.04
N LEU A 21 -0.22 5.55 14.72
CA LEU A 21 0.13 4.17 15.11
C LEU A 21 -1.00 3.45 15.87
N LYS A 22 -1.73 4.18 16.73
CA LYS A 22 -2.86 3.65 17.50
C LYS A 22 -4.02 3.23 16.59
N ASP A 23 -4.33 4.04 15.60
CA ASP A 23 -5.42 3.77 14.65
C ASP A 23 -5.05 2.62 13.71
N GLN A 24 -3.77 2.51 13.33
CA GLN A 24 -3.26 1.37 12.57
C GLN A 24 -3.39 0.06 13.34
N LEU A 25 -3.10 0.09 14.64
CA LEU A 25 -3.19 -1.10 15.49
C LEU A 25 -4.66 -1.49 15.76
N ALA A 26 -5.55 -0.52 15.91
CA ALA A 26 -6.98 -0.75 16.04
C ALA A 26 -7.59 -1.33 14.75
N ALA A 27 -7.14 -0.86 13.59
CA ALA A 27 -7.61 -1.33 12.29
C ALA A 27 -7.01 -2.69 11.88
N ASP A 28 -5.80 -3.03 12.35
CA ASP A 28 -5.12 -4.28 12.01
C ASP A 28 -4.30 -4.83 13.19
N PRO A 29 -4.95 -5.52 14.15
CA PRO A 29 -4.26 -6.18 15.26
C PRO A 29 -3.32 -7.30 14.79
N TYR A 30 -3.59 -7.91 13.63
CA TYR A 30 -2.74 -8.95 13.05
C TYR A 30 -1.38 -8.40 12.61
N LYS A 31 -1.23 -7.09 12.47
CA LYS A 31 0.06 -6.44 12.19
C LYS A 31 1.09 -6.64 13.31
N VAL A 32 0.66 -6.82 14.57
CA VAL A 32 1.57 -7.15 15.68
C VAL A 32 1.96 -8.61 15.66
N LEU A 33 1.00 -9.50 15.38
CA LEU A 33 1.26 -10.94 15.25
C LEU A 33 2.25 -11.20 14.09
N ALA A 34 2.06 -10.48 12.99
CA ALA A 34 2.94 -10.46 11.83
C ALA A 34 4.39 -10.10 12.17
N LEU A 35 4.57 -9.08 13.02
CA LEU A 35 5.89 -8.68 13.51
C LEU A 35 6.49 -9.76 14.42
N LEU A 36 5.70 -10.33 15.33
CA LEU A 36 6.16 -11.39 16.22
C LEU A 36 6.63 -12.63 15.46
N GLU A 37 5.83 -13.08 14.49
CA GLU A 37 6.14 -14.21 13.61
C GLU A 37 7.42 -13.97 12.80
N SER A 38 7.55 -12.77 12.26
CA SER A 38 8.73 -12.31 11.55
C SER A 38 10.01 -12.36 12.39
N ILE A 39 9.90 -11.95 13.66
CA ILE A 39 11.01 -11.97 14.63
C ILE A 39 11.38 -13.42 14.98
N LEU A 40 10.38 -14.26 15.25
CA LEU A 40 10.59 -15.66 15.58
C LEU A 40 11.29 -16.40 14.43
N LEU A 41 10.83 -16.21 13.19
CA LEU A 41 11.48 -16.79 12.01
C LEU A 41 12.91 -16.31 11.84
N CYS A 42 13.18 -15.02 12.04
CA CYS A 42 14.53 -14.46 11.94
C CYS A 42 15.45 -15.05 13.03
N PHE A 43 14.94 -15.16 14.26
CA PHE A 43 15.67 -15.74 15.38
C PHE A 43 16.02 -17.21 15.11
N VAL A 44 15.04 -18.03 14.72
CA VAL A 44 15.23 -19.45 14.42
C VAL A 44 16.20 -19.64 13.25
N ALA A 45 16.04 -18.90 12.15
CA ALA A 45 16.94 -18.99 11.01
C ALA A 45 18.38 -18.61 11.36
N THR A 46 18.56 -17.54 12.15
CA THR A 46 19.89 -17.11 12.61
C THR A 46 20.49 -18.12 13.58
N ALA A 47 19.69 -18.70 14.47
CA ALA A 47 20.14 -19.74 15.40
C ALA A 47 20.60 -21.00 14.66
N ILE A 48 19.84 -21.46 13.66
CA ILE A 48 20.21 -22.60 12.81
C ILE A 48 21.52 -22.32 12.08
N LEU A 49 21.67 -21.12 11.49
CA LEU A 49 22.88 -20.75 10.76
C LEU A 49 24.12 -20.72 11.66
N LEU A 50 24.00 -20.15 12.86
CA LEU A 50 25.08 -20.12 13.85
C LEU A 50 25.40 -21.51 14.40
N PHE A 51 24.38 -22.36 14.58
CA PHE A 51 24.57 -23.74 15.02
C PHE A 51 25.29 -24.57 13.96
N ALA A 52 24.88 -24.44 12.69
CA ALA A 52 25.56 -25.09 11.57
C ALA A 52 27.01 -24.61 11.44
N ALA A 53 27.27 -23.31 11.57
CA ALA A 53 28.63 -22.76 11.56
C ALA A 53 29.50 -23.33 12.70
N HIS A 54 28.91 -23.54 13.88
CA HIS A 54 29.60 -24.15 15.00
C HIS A 54 29.93 -25.63 14.75
N ILE A 55 28.97 -26.43 14.27
CA ILE A 55 29.18 -27.86 13.96
C ILE A 55 30.23 -28.03 12.84
N MET A 56 30.23 -27.15 11.84
CA MET A 56 31.22 -27.19 10.75
C MET A 56 32.60 -26.65 11.16
N GLY A 57 32.79 -26.23 12.41
CA GLY A 57 34.06 -25.70 12.91
C GLY A 57 34.44 -24.33 12.34
N ILE A 58 33.50 -23.61 11.71
CA ILE A 58 33.73 -22.23 11.22
C ILE A 58 33.89 -21.27 12.40
N THR A 59 33.24 -21.57 13.53
CA THR A 59 33.37 -20.80 14.77
C THR A 59 33.68 -21.70 15.95
N ASP A 60 34.70 -21.34 16.72
CA ASP A 60 35.14 -22.08 17.92
C ASP A 60 34.05 -22.21 18.98
N THR A 61 33.13 -21.24 19.05
CA THR A 61 32.02 -21.21 20.00
C THR A 61 30.74 -20.69 19.36
N PHE A 62 29.60 -21.10 19.92
CA PHE A 62 28.30 -20.57 19.52
C PHE A 62 28.21 -19.07 19.82
N LYS A 63 28.05 -18.25 18.78
CA LYS A 63 28.03 -16.79 18.87
C LYS A 63 26.67 -16.25 19.31
N SER A 64 26.28 -16.50 20.55
CA SER A 64 25.01 -16.01 21.14
C SER A 64 24.85 -14.49 21.06
N ASN A 65 25.93 -13.72 21.21
CA ASN A 65 25.90 -12.25 21.08
C ASN A 65 25.46 -11.81 19.67
N VAL A 66 25.85 -12.54 18.63
CA VAL A 66 25.43 -12.26 17.24
C VAL A 66 23.97 -12.63 17.05
N LEU A 67 23.52 -13.74 17.67
CA LEU A 67 22.12 -14.13 17.64
C LEU A 67 21.22 -13.04 18.25
N TYR A 68 21.49 -12.60 19.49
CA TYR A 68 20.67 -11.60 20.16
C TYR A 68 20.80 -10.22 19.52
N GLY A 69 22.02 -9.77 19.21
CA GLY A 69 22.25 -8.48 18.58
C GLY A 69 21.67 -8.39 17.17
N GLY A 70 21.85 -9.43 16.36
CA GLY A 70 21.30 -9.52 15.00
C GLY A 70 19.77 -9.57 15.01
N THR A 71 19.17 -10.33 15.93
CA THR A 71 17.71 -10.37 16.08
C THR A 71 17.18 -8.99 16.47
N LEU A 72 17.78 -8.31 17.45
CA LEU A 72 17.35 -6.99 17.88
C LEU A 72 17.44 -5.95 16.76
N GLY A 73 18.52 -5.95 15.98
CA GLY A 73 18.66 -5.09 14.79
C GLY A 73 17.58 -5.37 13.74
N ALA A 74 17.31 -6.65 13.46
CA ALA A 74 16.24 -7.06 12.54
C ALA A 74 14.84 -6.65 13.03
N CYS A 75 14.58 -6.72 14.35
CA CYS A 75 13.34 -6.25 14.96
C CYS A 75 13.12 -4.75 14.70
N ILE A 76 14.15 -3.93 14.95
CA ILE A 76 14.07 -2.47 14.76
C ILE A 76 13.80 -2.15 13.29
N GLY A 77 14.56 -2.77 12.37
CA GLY A 77 14.40 -2.57 10.93
C GLY A 77 13.01 -2.96 10.43
N ARG A 78 12.49 -4.13 10.83
CA ARG A 78 11.14 -4.56 10.43
C ARG A 78 10.06 -3.68 11.01
N THR A 79 10.16 -3.31 12.29
CA THR A 79 9.19 -2.42 12.93
C THR A 79 9.14 -1.08 12.20
N TYR A 80 10.30 -0.51 11.90
CA TYR A 80 10.39 0.73 11.13
C TYR A 80 9.74 0.59 9.76
N SER A 81 10.12 -0.42 8.98
CA SER A 81 9.56 -0.64 7.63
C SER A 81 8.03 -0.83 7.66
N MET A 82 7.54 -1.62 8.61
CA MET A 82 6.14 -2.01 8.72
C MET A 82 5.23 -0.86 9.19
N TYR A 83 5.68 -0.06 10.15
CA TYR A 83 4.87 1.00 10.75
C TYR A 83 5.13 2.39 10.15
N ARG A 84 6.28 2.60 9.50
CA ARG A 84 6.60 3.88 8.85
C ARG A 84 6.41 3.84 7.34
N ASP A 85 6.97 2.85 6.66
CA ASP A 85 6.95 2.80 5.19
C ASP A 85 5.66 2.16 4.67
N ALA A 86 5.16 1.16 5.38
CA ALA A 86 3.89 0.49 5.12
C ALA A 86 2.81 0.88 6.15
N ALA A 87 2.91 2.12 6.65
CA ALA A 87 1.87 2.79 7.41
C ALA A 87 0.54 2.77 6.64
N LEU A 88 -0.58 2.47 7.30
CA LEU A 88 -1.89 2.66 6.69
C LEU A 88 -2.07 4.17 6.43
N ALA A 89 -2.39 4.50 5.20
CA ALA A 89 -2.60 5.86 4.76
C ALA A 89 -3.87 5.94 3.94
N GLU A 90 -4.36 7.17 3.83
CA GLU A 90 -5.53 7.54 3.08
C GLU A 90 -5.12 8.54 2.00
N TRP A 91 -5.60 8.30 0.79
CA TRP A 91 -5.45 9.20 -0.34
C TRP A 91 -6.84 9.49 -0.92
N ARG A 92 -7.20 10.77 -0.98
CA ARG A 92 -8.45 11.25 -1.55
C ARG A 92 -8.17 11.86 -2.91
N VAL A 93 -9.03 11.55 -3.87
CA VAL A 93 -8.98 12.07 -5.23
C VAL A 93 -10.36 12.62 -5.56
N ALA A 94 -10.44 13.90 -5.89
CA ALA A 94 -11.68 14.62 -6.22
C ALA A 94 -12.21 14.31 -7.64
N SER A 95 -11.67 13.29 -8.30
CA SER A 95 -11.98 12.94 -9.69
C SER A 95 -12.39 11.47 -9.80
N ARG A 96 -13.32 11.19 -10.72
CA ARG A 96 -13.66 9.81 -11.08
C ARG A 96 -12.45 9.22 -11.81
N ILE A 97 -12.03 8.03 -11.39
CA ILE A 97 -10.91 7.33 -12.01
C ILE A 97 -11.49 6.26 -12.93
N SER A 98 -11.03 6.25 -14.19
CA SER A 98 -11.38 5.18 -15.13
C SER A 98 -10.94 3.81 -14.57
N PRO A 99 -11.84 2.81 -14.52
CA PRO A 99 -11.53 1.49 -13.95
C PRO A 99 -10.41 0.78 -14.72
N ALA A 100 -10.27 1.03 -16.03
CA ALA A 100 -9.21 0.45 -16.85
C ALA A 100 -7.81 1.01 -16.49
N VAL A 101 -7.72 2.32 -16.22
CA VAL A 101 -6.48 2.98 -15.80
C VAL A 101 -6.11 2.52 -14.39
N LEU A 102 -7.10 2.42 -13.51
CA LEU A 102 -6.91 1.90 -12.16
C LEU A 102 -6.39 0.46 -12.16
N GLN A 103 -6.99 -0.42 -12.98
CA GLN A 103 -6.57 -1.81 -13.08
C GLN A 103 -5.12 -1.94 -13.56
N LYS A 104 -4.72 -1.16 -14.58
CA LYS A 104 -3.32 -1.11 -15.06
C LYS A 104 -2.37 -0.63 -13.97
N ALA A 105 -2.73 0.43 -13.23
CA ALA A 105 -1.92 0.95 -12.15
C ALA A 105 -1.77 -0.06 -10.99
N MET A 106 -2.86 -0.73 -10.60
CA MET A 106 -2.82 -1.79 -9.59
C MET A 106 -1.94 -2.97 -10.03
N LEU A 107 -2.04 -3.38 -11.29
CA LEU A 107 -1.20 -4.46 -11.83
C LEU A 107 0.28 -4.08 -11.83
N ALA A 108 0.63 -2.83 -12.17
CA ALA A 108 1.99 -2.31 -12.09
C ALA A 108 2.53 -2.32 -10.65
N LEU A 109 1.68 -2.06 -9.66
CA LEU A 109 2.03 -2.17 -8.23
C LEU A 109 2.10 -3.61 -7.71
N LYS A 110 1.83 -4.60 -8.59
CA LYS A 110 1.69 -6.03 -8.30
C LYS A 110 0.52 -6.34 -7.37
N TYR A 111 -0.59 -5.61 -7.53
CA TYR A 111 -1.86 -5.87 -6.88
C TYR A 111 -2.83 -6.56 -7.85
N SER A 112 -3.76 -7.31 -7.30
CA SER A 112 -4.86 -7.94 -8.02
C SER A 112 -6.16 -7.72 -7.27
N GLU A 113 -7.22 -7.42 -8.02
CA GLU A 113 -8.56 -7.31 -7.47
C GLU A 113 -9.03 -8.69 -6.96
N THR A 114 -9.55 -8.71 -5.74
CA THR A 114 -10.10 -9.93 -5.11
C THR A 114 -11.59 -9.81 -4.88
N SER A 115 -12.09 -8.59 -4.74
CA SER A 115 -13.50 -8.23 -4.61
C SER A 115 -13.66 -6.80 -5.10
N ASP A 116 -14.88 -6.37 -5.42
CA ASP A 116 -15.14 -5.01 -5.94
C ASP A 116 -14.48 -3.94 -5.05
N GLY A 117 -13.52 -3.21 -5.64
CA GLY A 117 -12.79 -2.15 -4.96
C GLY A 117 -11.80 -2.62 -3.88
N VAL A 118 -11.50 -3.92 -3.79
CA VAL A 118 -10.53 -4.49 -2.84
C VAL A 118 -9.40 -5.20 -3.58
N TYR A 119 -8.20 -4.64 -3.44
CA TYR A 119 -6.99 -5.10 -4.10
C TYR A 119 -6.00 -5.68 -3.08
N TYR A 120 -5.52 -6.89 -3.32
CA TYR A 120 -4.46 -7.52 -2.52
C TYR A 120 -3.14 -7.59 -3.30
N PRO A 121 -1.98 -7.50 -2.63
CA PRO A 121 -0.71 -7.71 -3.31
C PRO A 121 -0.56 -9.18 -3.72
N LYS A 122 0.01 -9.41 -4.90
CA LYS A 122 0.33 -10.77 -5.41
C LYS A 122 1.30 -11.52 -4.50
N LYS A 123 2.21 -10.78 -3.83
CA LYS A 123 3.15 -11.33 -2.85
C LYS A 123 2.88 -10.69 -1.49
N ARG A 124 2.80 -11.51 -0.44
CA ARG A 124 2.62 -11.07 0.94
C ARG A 124 3.80 -10.18 1.36
N MET A 125 3.52 -9.05 2.02
CA MET A 125 4.55 -8.05 2.36
C MET A 125 5.06 -8.19 3.79
N PHE A 126 4.21 -8.59 4.72
CA PHE A 126 4.51 -8.60 6.15
C PHE A 126 4.73 -9.99 6.71
N THR A 127 3.93 -10.96 6.27
CA THR A 127 4.00 -12.31 6.85
C THR A 127 3.97 -13.41 5.80
N PRO A 128 4.72 -14.49 6.01
CA PRO A 128 4.57 -15.69 5.20
C PRO A 128 3.27 -16.42 5.50
N PHE A 129 2.74 -16.40 6.74
CA PHE A 129 1.65 -17.31 7.13
C PHE A 129 0.24 -16.68 7.03
N HIS A 130 0.08 -15.37 7.22
CA HIS A 130 -1.20 -14.65 7.28
C HIS A 130 -1.31 -13.47 6.29
N ARG A 131 -2.51 -13.23 5.73
CA ARG A 131 -2.78 -12.00 4.96
C ARG A 131 -3.18 -10.88 5.93
N CYS A 132 -2.32 -9.89 6.08
CA CYS A 132 -2.64 -8.70 6.88
C CYS A 132 -3.58 -7.77 6.11
N VAL A 133 -4.56 -7.21 6.81
CA VAL A 133 -5.53 -6.28 6.24
C VAL A 133 -4.84 -4.98 5.79
N SER A 134 -3.77 -4.56 6.48
CA SER A 134 -2.96 -3.39 6.11
C SER A 134 -2.23 -3.52 4.78
N GLU A 135 -2.15 -4.72 4.20
CA GLU A 135 -1.54 -4.92 2.88
C GLU A 135 -2.49 -4.56 1.74
N ARG A 136 -3.80 -4.56 2.00
CA ARG A 136 -4.83 -4.34 0.98
C ARG A 136 -4.93 -2.86 0.62
N ILE A 137 -5.28 -2.61 -0.64
CA ILE A 137 -5.75 -1.30 -1.07
C ILE A 137 -7.26 -1.39 -1.24
N THR A 138 -8.00 -0.53 -0.55
CA THR A 138 -9.46 -0.45 -0.66
C THR A 138 -9.84 0.88 -1.30
N LEU A 139 -10.66 0.78 -2.34
CA LEU A 139 -11.34 1.85 -3.03
C LEU A 139 -12.73 2.04 -2.43
N THR A 140 -13.08 3.26 -2.06
CA THR A 140 -14.43 3.62 -1.64
C THR A 140 -14.83 4.89 -2.37
N ILE A 141 -15.96 4.85 -3.06
CA ILE A 141 -16.54 6.01 -3.73
C ILE A 141 -17.57 6.60 -2.77
N LEU A 142 -17.36 7.83 -2.30
CA LEU A 142 -18.28 8.55 -1.41
C LEU A 142 -18.59 9.91 -2.03
N ASP A 143 -19.87 10.19 -2.29
CA ASP A 143 -20.36 11.51 -2.74
C ASP A 143 -19.62 12.13 -3.94
N GLY A 144 -19.11 11.30 -4.86
CA GLY A 144 -18.36 11.75 -6.04
C GLY A 144 -16.84 11.79 -5.85
N ASP A 145 -16.35 11.66 -4.61
CA ASP A 145 -14.94 11.56 -4.28
C ASP A 145 -14.48 10.10 -4.23
N THR A 146 -13.28 9.86 -4.73
CA THR A 146 -12.63 8.56 -4.71
C THR A 146 -11.64 8.48 -3.55
N ARG A 147 -11.88 7.59 -2.58
CA ARG A 147 -11.02 7.37 -1.42
C ARG A 147 -10.25 6.05 -1.55
N PHE A 148 -8.93 6.14 -1.51
CA PHE A 148 -8.05 4.98 -1.40
C PHE A 148 -7.52 4.85 0.02
N THR A 149 -7.58 3.65 0.58
CA THR A 149 -6.94 3.30 1.85
C THR A 149 -5.97 2.15 1.64
N GLY A 150 -4.78 2.20 2.22
CA GLY A 150 -3.76 1.17 2.02
C GLY A 150 -2.36 1.61 2.47
N PRO A 151 -1.31 0.84 2.14
CA PRO A 151 0.04 1.13 2.58
C PRO A 151 0.60 2.41 1.93
N HIS A 152 1.16 3.31 2.74
CA HIS A 152 1.58 4.66 2.36
C HIS A 152 2.52 4.68 1.16
N HIS A 153 3.57 3.85 1.14
CA HIS A 153 4.50 3.82 0.00
C HIS A 153 3.82 3.38 -1.32
N LYS A 154 2.79 2.53 -1.25
CA LYS A 154 2.00 2.11 -2.43
C LYS A 154 1.04 3.20 -2.87
N LEU A 155 0.36 3.87 -1.94
CA LEU A 155 -0.48 5.03 -2.27
C LEU A 155 0.35 6.17 -2.85
N LYS A 156 1.57 6.39 -2.33
CA LYS A 156 2.50 7.37 -2.90
C LYS A 156 2.92 6.99 -4.32
N ALA A 157 3.24 5.72 -4.56
CA ALA A 157 3.55 5.23 -5.91
C ALA A 157 2.33 5.34 -6.84
N LEU A 158 1.12 5.05 -6.34
CA LEU A 158 -0.12 5.16 -7.08
C LEU A 158 -0.43 6.64 -7.45
N SER A 159 -0.24 7.57 -6.52
CA SER A 159 -0.40 9.01 -6.77
C SER A 159 0.60 9.58 -7.77
N ALA A 160 1.76 8.93 -7.93
CA ALA A 160 2.76 9.32 -8.92
C ALA A 160 2.48 8.73 -10.31
N MET A 161 1.64 7.69 -10.40
CA MET A 161 1.11 7.21 -11.67
C MET A 161 -0.01 8.17 -12.06
N GLN A 162 0.13 8.89 -13.18
CA GLN A 162 -0.94 9.75 -13.68
C GLN A 162 -2.19 8.89 -13.94
N LEU A 163 -3.15 8.94 -13.02
CA LEU A 163 -4.48 8.34 -13.15
C LEU A 163 -5.42 9.27 -13.93
N ALA A 164 -4.87 10.02 -14.88
CA ALA A 164 -5.60 10.99 -15.67
C ALA A 164 -6.64 10.30 -16.57
N ASP A 165 -7.79 10.96 -16.71
CA ASP A 165 -8.83 10.62 -17.67
C ASP A 165 -8.23 10.44 -19.07
N GLU A 166 -8.58 9.34 -19.73
CA GLU A 166 -8.66 9.40 -21.19
C GLU A 166 -9.70 10.49 -21.50
N PRO A 167 -9.39 11.48 -22.35
CA PRO A 167 -10.39 12.43 -22.77
C PRO A 167 -11.54 11.64 -23.39
N GLU A 168 -12.77 11.87 -22.91
CA GLU A 168 -13.96 11.40 -23.59
C GLU A 168 -13.83 11.80 -25.06
N THR A 169 -13.55 10.84 -25.93
CA THR A 169 -13.70 11.05 -27.37
C THR A 169 -15.15 11.41 -27.58
N PRO A 170 -15.47 12.61 -28.07
CA PRO A 170 -16.84 12.91 -28.42
C PRO A 170 -17.27 11.89 -29.47
N VAL A 171 -18.30 11.12 -29.15
CA VAL A 171 -19.02 10.33 -30.14
C VAL A 171 -19.53 11.33 -31.16
N SER A 172 -18.79 11.44 -32.26
CA SER A 172 -19.18 12.24 -33.41
C SER A 172 -20.49 11.64 -33.90
N ASP A 173 -21.56 12.37 -33.64
CA ASP A 173 -22.91 12.10 -34.09
C ASP A 173 -22.90 12.07 -35.63
N SER A 174 -22.67 10.89 -36.20
CA SER A 174 -22.75 10.66 -37.63
C SER A 174 -24.22 10.48 -37.98
N THR A 175 -24.98 11.57 -37.97
CA THR A 175 -26.28 11.63 -38.64
C THR A 175 -26.02 11.56 -40.16
N PRO A 176 -26.53 10.55 -40.90
CA PRO A 176 -26.37 10.52 -42.35
C PRO A 176 -27.26 11.60 -42.99
N PRO A 177 -26.82 12.25 -44.08
CA PRO A 177 -27.62 13.28 -44.74
C PRO A 177 -28.84 12.64 -45.42
N ARG A 178 -30.01 13.21 -45.12
CA ARG A 178 -31.28 12.92 -45.79
C ARG A 178 -31.19 13.38 -47.25
N VAL A 179 -31.05 12.45 -48.18
CA VAL A 179 -31.18 12.72 -49.62
C VAL A 179 -32.66 12.98 -49.91
N GLN A 180 -32.98 14.20 -50.35
CA GLN A 180 -34.27 14.50 -50.98
C GLN A 180 -34.20 14.05 -52.44
N GLY A 181 -35.14 13.19 -52.82
CA GLY A 181 -35.48 12.80 -54.19
C GLY A 181 -36.96 12.49 -54.24
#